data_AF-A0A420DKY0-F1
#
_entry.id   AF-A0A420DKY0-F1
#
_cell.length_a   1.000
_cell.length_b   1.000
_cell.length_c   1.000
_cell.angle_alpha   90.00
_cell.angle_beta   90.00
_cell.angle_gamma   90.00
#
_symmetry.space_group_name_H-M   'P 1'
#
loop_
_entity.id
_entity.type
_entity.pdbx_description
1 polymer ?
#
loop_
_entity_poly.entity_id
_entity_poly.type
_entity_poly.pdbx_seq_one_letter_code
_entity_poly.pdbx_strand_id
1 'polypeptide(L)'
;MIINRKIPFKFLLNEIKIPLIIVVLLGFIFGLLPKYFPNFSPEIPIGIATTLGIAISILLSYKINQSYNRWWEARTIWGAIVNDSRSLVLQLQLYLNENDELLRKIAHYQIAWCYALDKSLRKQDVLSGWENLLNKEDLEKIKKQSNIPLAINQLQTEAVRKLYEKKTIEEFARTQLEVTLTRLVASMGKCERIKNTVFPPTYGQALNISIYLFVVFLSLSPVLQLNLFLQIIILLSISMLFFILQKLAHQLQDPFDNHETDTPMTSLSRTIEINIRQLLDEKDIPEPIQPKKFYLM
;
A
#
# COMPACT_ATOMS: atom_id res chain seq x y z
N MET A 1 7.68 2.74 -1.76
CA MET A 1 7.86 3.06 -3.20
C MET A 1 9.23 2.60 -3.67
N ILE A 2 9.26 1.77 -4.71
CA ILE A 2 10.50 1.30 -5.34
C ILE A 2 11.22 2.49 -5.98
N ILE A 3 12.50 2.68 -5.64
CA ILE A 3 13.35 3.73 -6.20
C ILE A 3 14.34 3.17 -7.21
N ASN A 4 14.80 1.93 -7.03
CA ASN A 4 15.80 1.36 -7.92
C ASN A 4 15.16 0.71 -9.16
N ARG A 5 15.78 0.96 -10.32
CA ARG A 5 15.39 0.41 -11.62
C ARG A 5 15.53 -1.12 -11.76
N LYS A 6 16.19 -1.80 -10.80
CA LYS A 6 16.43 -3.26 -10.84
C LYS A 6 15.86 -3.93 -9.59
N ILE A 7 14.70 -4.56 -9.72
CA ILE A 7 14.15 -5.46 -8.71
C ILE A 7 14.90 -6.79 -8.83
N PRO A 8 15.46 -7.34 -7.73
CA PRO A 8 16.18 -8.60 -7.80
C PRO A 8 15.23 -9.74 -8.20
N PHE A 9 15.52 -10.45 -9.29
CA PHE A 9 14.70 -11.57 -9.77
C PHE A 9 14.47 -12.65 -8.68
N LYS A 10 15.46 -12.84 -7.80
CA LYS A 10 15.39 -13.73 -6.63
C LYS A 10 14.27 -13.35 -5.65
N PHE A 11 13.94 -12.07 -5.52
CA PHE A 11 12.84 -11.60 -4.67
C PHE A 11 11.49 -12.07 -5.21
N LEU A 12 11.24 -11.88 -6.50
CA LEU A 12 10.02 -12.35 -7.16
C LEU A 12 9.87 -13.87 -7.08
N LEU A 13 10.97 -14.61 -7.27
CA LEU A 13 10.99 -16.07 -7.19
C LEU A 13 10.70 -16.63 -5.79
N ASN A 14 11.20 -15.98 -4.73
CA ASN A 14 11.00 -16.45 -3.37
C ASN A 14 9.51 -16.47 -2.95
N GLU A 15 8.73 -15.55 -3.51
CA GLU A 15 7.30 -15.42 -3.23
C GLU A 15 6.44 -16.48 -3.92
N ILE A 16 6.93 -17.07 -5.03
CA ILE A 16 6.19 -18.05 -5.83
C ILE A 16 6.78 -19.47 -5.77
N LYS A 17 7.78 -19.69 -4.92
CA LYS A 17 8.49 -20.98 -4.81
C LYS A 17 7.56 -22.16 -4.52
N ILE A 18 6.56 -21.98 -3.66
CA ILE A 18 5.61 -23.04 -3.29
C ILE A 18 4.73 -23.42 -4.51
N PRO A 19 4.08 -22.46 -5.20
CA PRO A 19 3.39 -22.75 -6.45
C PRO A 19 4.24 -23.45 -7.50
N LEU A 20 5.49 -23.02 -7.69
CA LEU A 20 6.38 -23.65 -8.66
C LEU A 20 6.75 -25.09 -8.28
N ILE A 21 6.98 -25.39 -7.00
CA ILE A 21 7.19 -26.77 -6.53
C ILE A 21 5.96 -27.64 -6.85
N ILE A 22 4.75 -27.11 -6.62
CA ILE A 22 3.51 -27.81 -6.97
C ILE A 22 3.43 -28.06 -8.48
N VAL A 23 3.79 -27.09 -9.32
CA VAL A 23 3.86 -27.28 -10.78
C VAL A 23 4.84 -28.38 -11.17
N VAL A 24 6.02 -28.44 -10.55
CA VAL A 24 6.98 -29.53 -10.79
C VAL A 24 6.36 -30.88 -10.43
N LEU A 25 5.73 -30.99 -9.25
CA LEU A 25 5.08 -32.22 -8.81
C LEU A 25 3.96 -32.64 -9.77
N LEU A 26 3.10 -31.71 -10.19
CA LEU A 26 2.03 -31.96 -11.17
C LEU A 26 2.63 -32.39 -12.51
N GLY A 27 3.69 -31.73 -12.98
CA GLY A 27 4.40 -32.10 -14.21
C GLY A 27 4.98 -33.51 -14.16
N PHE A 28 5.56 -33.93 -13.02
CA PHE A 28 6.01 -35.30 -12.83
C PHE A 28 4.84 -36.30 -12.81
N ILE A 29 3.80 -36.02 -12.02
CA ILE A 29 2.65 -36.92 -11.86
C ILE A 29 1.97 -37.14 -13.22
N PHE A 30 1.60 -36.08 -13.91
CA PHE A 30 0.85 -36.15 -15.16
C PHE A 30 1.72 -36.41 -16.39
N GLY A 31 3.02 -36.11 -16.35
CA GLY A 31 3.96 -36.50 -17.41
C GLY A 31 4.35 -37.98 -17.38
N LEU A 32 4.36 -38.60 -16.19
CA LEU A 32 4.63 -40.05 -16.06
C LEU A 32 3.38 -40.91 -16.24
N LEU A 33 2.18 -40.34 -16.04
CA LEU A 33 0.92 -41.06 -16.10
C LEU A 33 0.70 -41.80 -17.44
N PRO A 34 0.88 -41.17 -18.63
CA PRO A 34 0.73 -41.87 -19.92
C PRO A 34 1.77 -42.97 -20.14
N LYS A 35 2.95 -42.85 -19.51
CA LYS A 35 4.04 -43.83 -19.65
C LYS A 35 3.78 -45.11 -18.85
N TYR A 36 3.23 -45.00 -17.66
CA TYR A 36 2.95 -46.16 -16.78
C TYR A 36 1.53 -46.69 -16.92
N PHE A 37 0.58 -45.85 -17.34
CA PHE A 37 -0.82 -46.23 -17.55
C PHE A 37 -1.25 -45.84 -18.98
N PRO A 38 -0.76 -46.55 -20.01
CA PRO A 38 -1.09 -46.23 -21.40
C PRO A 38 -2.59 -46.33 -21.71
N ASN A 39 -3.32 -47.20 -20.99
CA ASN A 39 -4.78 -47.30 -21.08
C ASN A 39 -5.52 -46.10 -20.47
N PHE A 40 -4.82 -45.26 -19.71
CA PHE A 40 -5.31 -44.03 -19.08
C PHE A 40 -4.52 -42.82 -19.62
N SER A 41 -4.38 -42.74 -20.95
CA SER A 41 -3.86 -41.54 -21.62
C SER A 41 -5.05 -40.74 -22.18
N PRO A 42 -5.69 -39.86 -21.39
CA PRO A 42 -6.76 -39.04 -21.91
C PRO A 42 -6.20 -38.10 -22.98
N GLU A 43 -6.72 -38.18 -24.21
CA GLU A 43 -6.36 -37.29 -25.31
C GLU A 43 -7.02 -35.91 -25.11
N ILE A 44 -6.65 -35.23 -24.02
CA ILE A 44 -7.18 -33.91 -23.70
C ILE A 44 -6.76 -32.95 -24.81
N PRO A 45 -7.69 -32.35 -25.56
CA PRO A 45 -7.34 -31.39 -26.60
C PRO A 45 -6.63 -30.19 -25.99
N ILE A 46 -5.51 -29.77 -26.60
CA ILE A 46 -4.77 -28.57 -26.16
C ILE A 46 -5.67 -27.32 -26.08
N GLY A 47 -6.75 -27.30 -26.87
CA GLY A 47 -7.78 -26.26 -26.88
C GLY A 47 -8.39 -25.96 -25.49
N ILE A 48 -8.49 -26.96 -24.62
CA ILE A 48 -9.00 -26.76 -23.25
C ILE A 48 -8.01 -25.93 -22.44
N ALA A 49 -6.72 -26.29 -22.49
CA ALA A 49 -5.67 -25.54 -21.80
C ALA A 49 -5.51 -24.14 -22.38
N THR A 50 -5.53 -23.96 -23.70
CA THR A 50 -5.40 -22.62 -24.31
C THR A 50 -6.58 -21.72 -23.97
N THR A 51 -7.81 -22.25 -23.97
CA THR A 51 -9.01 -21.50 -23.55
C THR A 51 -8.91 -21.07 -22.09
N LEU A 52 -8.47 -21.96 -21.20
CA LEU A 52 -8.22 -21.62 -19.80
C LEU A 52 -7.12 -20.56 -19.67
N GLY A 53 -6.02 -20.69 -20.41
CA GLY A 53 -4.93 -19.73 -20.42
C GLY A 53 -5.38 -18.32 -20.83
N ILE A 54 -6.24 -18.22 -21.86
CA ILE A 54 -6.85 -16.95 -22.29
C ILE A 54 -7.75 -16.40 -21.17
N ALA A 55 -8.64 -17.22 -20.61
CA ALA A 55 -9.53 -16.80 -19.53
C ALA A 55 -8.76 -16.31 -18.30
N ILE A 56 -7.72 -17.04 -17.87
CA ILE A 56 -6.84 -16.65 -16.76
C ILE A 56 -6.14 -15.33 -17.07
N SER A 57 -5.63 -15.14 -18.29
CA SER A 57 -4.96 -13.90 -18.70
C SER A 57 -5.88 -12.69 -18.55
N ILE A 58 -7.14 -12.81 -18.98
CA ILE A 58 -8.15 -11.74 -18.88
C ILE A 58 -8.47 -11.45 -17.41
N LEU A 59 -8.76 -12.48 -16.61
CA LEU A 59 -9.06 -12.33 -15.18
C LEU A 59 -7.88 -11.69 -14.43
N LEU A 60 -6.67 -12.12 -14.75
CA LEU A 60 -5.46 -11.59 -14.13
C LEU A 60 -5.21 -10.13 -14.51
N SER A 61 -5.43 -9.76 -15.77
CA SER A 61 -5.37 -8.38 -16.23
C SER A 61 -6.35 -7.48 -15.46
N TYR A 62 -7.60 -7.93 -15.29
CA TYR A 62 -8.60 -7.21 -14.50
C TYR A 62 -8.15 -7.04 -13.04
N LYS A 63 -7.63 -8.11 -12.41
CA LYS A 63 -7.11 -8.04 -11.03
C LYS A 63 -5.96 -7.06 -10.90
N ILE A 64 -5.01 -7.09 -11.83
CA ILE A 64 -3.87 -6.16 -11.84
C ILE A 64 -4.38 -4.73 -11.93
N ASN A 65 -5.33 -4.45 -12.82
CA ASN A 65 -5.89 -3.11 -12.98
C ASN A 65 -6.58 -2.62 -11.70
N GLN A 66 -7.42 -3.45 -11.07
CA GLN A 66 -8.10 -3.09 -9.81
C GLN A 66 -7.12 -2.86 -8.66
N SER A 67 -6.10 -3.72 -8.55
CA SER A 67 -5.07 -3.59 -7.51
C SER A 67 -4.22 -2.33 -7.72
N TYR A 68 -3.86 -2.04 -8.97
CA TYR A 68 -3.16 -0.82 -9.35
C TYR A 68 -3.98 0.44 -9.04
N ASN A 69 -5.28 0.45 -9.34
CA ASN A 69 -6.15 1.58 -9.04
C ASN A 69 -6.19 1.88 -7.53
N ARG A 70 -6.29 0.85 -6.67
CA ARG A 70 -6.22 1.02 -5.21
C ARG A 70 -4.89 1.60 -4.75
N TRP A 71 -3.77 1.08 -5.27
CA TRP A 71 -2.43 1.59 -4.98
C TRP A 71 -2.27 3.06 -5.41
N TRP A 72 -2.74 3.40 -6.62
CA TRP A 72 -2.68 4.76 -7.14
C TRP A 72 -3.58 5.74 -6.37
N GLU A 73 -4.77 5.30 -5.96
CA GLU A 73 -5.66 6.08 -5.08
C GLU A 73 -4.95 6.39 -3.75
N ALA A 74 -4.36 5.39 -3.10
CA ALA A 74 -3.59 5.57 -1.87
C ALA A 74 -2.45 6.59 -2.03
N ARG A 75 -1.68 6.50 -3.12
CA ARG A 75 -0.60 7.45 -3.43
C ARG A 75 -1.12 8.87 -3.66
N THR A 76 -2.26 9.00 -4.34
CA THR A 76 -2.92 10.27 -4.64
C THR A 76 -3.42 10.94 -3.37
N ILE A 77 -4.05 10.18 -2.47
CA ILE A 77 -4.53 10.68 -1.17
C ILE A 77 -3.35 11.19 -0.32
N TRP A 78 -2.27 10.43 -0.23
CA TRP A 78 -1.07 10.90 0.48
C TRP A 78 -0.41 12.12 -0.19
N GLY A 79 -0.54 12.28 -1.51
CA GLY A 79 -0.15 13.51 -2.20
C GLY A 79 -1.00 14.71 -1.76
N ALA A 80 -2.32 14.52 -1.61
CA ALA A 80 -3.21 15.56 -1.07
C ALA A 80 -2.86 15.90 0.38
N ILE A 81 -2.57 14.91 1.22
CA ILE A 81 -2.12 15.11 2.61
C ILE A 81 -0.85 15.98 2.66
N VAL A 82 0.14 15.72 1.81
CA VAL A 82 1.36 16.55 1.73
C VAL A 82 1.01 18.01 1.41
N ASN A 83 0.13 18.23 0.44
CA ASN A 83 -0.26 19.58 0.04
C ASN A 83 -1.08 20.29 1.12
N ASP A 84 -2.08 19.63 1.70
CA ASP A 84 -2.94 20.20 2.73
C ASP A 84 -2.17 20.49 4.03
N SER A 85 -1.18 19.66 4.37
CA SER A 85 -0.29 19.91 5.52
C SER A 85 0.53 21.20 5.35
N ARG A 86 1.07 21.44 4.16
CA ARG A 86 1.81 22.67 3.83
C ARG A 86 0.88 23.88 3.81
N SER A 87 -0.27 23.73 3.16
CA SER A 87 -1.30 24.78 3.07
C SER A 87 -1.78 25.20 4.44
N LEU A 88 -1.97 24.28 5.39
CA LEU A 88 -2.38 24.60 6.75
C LEU A 88 -1.39 25.56 7.42
N VAL A 89 -0.09 25.27 7.35
CA VAL A 89 0.94 26.11 7.98
C VAL A 89 1.06 27.47 7.27
N LEU A 90 1.09 27.47 5.94
CA LEU A 90 1.14 28.71 5.15
C LEU A 90 -0.09 29.60 5.41
N GLN A 91 -1.28 29.03 5.52
CA GLN A 91 -2.50 29.76 5.85
C GLN A 91 -2.43 30.37 7.25
N LEU A 92 -1.87 29.66 8.23
CA LEU A 92 -1.68 30.20 9.58
C LEU A 92 -0.66 31.35 9.60
N GLN A 93 0.40 31.28 8.80
CA GLN A 93 1.42 32.33 8.69
C GLN A 93 0.91 33.63 8.07
N LEU A 94 -0.25 33.62 7.40
CA LEU A 94 -0.90 34.86 6.96
C LEU A 94 -1.40 35.72 8.14
N TYR A 95 -1.65 35.09 9.30
CA TYR A 95 -2.27 35.73 10.45
C TYR A 95 -1.40 35.69 11.71
N LEU A 96 -0.40 34.80 11.75
CA LEU A 96 0.46 34.56 12.90
C LEU A 96 1.92 34.77 12.53
N ASN A 97 2.68 35.37 13.45
CA ASN A 97 4.13 35.49 13.32
C ASN A 97 4.80 34.12 13.53
N GLU A 98 6.00 33.94 12.98
CA GLU A 98 6.80 32.70 13.08
C GLU A 98 7.13 32.26 14.54
N ASN A 99 7.08 33.20 15.48
CA ASN A 99 7.32 32.96 16.90
C ASN A 99 6.05 32.68 17.71
N ASP A 100 4.88 32.64 17.07
CA ASP A 100 3.62 32.37 17.76
C ASP A 100 3.55 30.91 18.25
N GLU A 101 3.22 30.75 19.53
CA GLU A 101 3.16 29.43 20.18
C GLU A 101 2.05 28.56 19.60
N LEU A 102 0.90 29.14 19.22
CA LEU A 102 -0.21 28.40 18.62
C LEU A 102 0.09 27.97 17.20
N LEU A 103 0.80 28.79 16.41
CA LEU A 103 1.30 28.39 15.09
C LEU A 103 2.16 27.13 15.21
N ARG A 104 3.20 27.16 16.07
CA ARG A 104 4.10 26.03 16.29
C ARG A 104 3.34 24.80 16.79
N LYS A 105 2.41 25.00 17.72
CA LYS A 105 1.57 23.93 18.27
C LYS A 105 0.72 23.24 17.20
N ILE A 106 0.01 23.99 16.34
CA ILE A 106 -0.81 23.42 15.26
C ILE A 106 0.09 22.71 14.23
N ALA A 107 1.24 23.30 13.91
CA ALA A 107 2.20 22.71 12.99
C ALA A 107 2.76 21.37 13.52
N HIS A 108 3.14 21.29 14.79
CA HIS A 108 3.59 20.04 15.43
C HIS A 108 2.46 19.01 15.51
N TYR A 109 1.21 19.42 15.75
CA TYR A 109 0.06 18.53 15.65
C TYR A 109 -0.10 17.94 14.25
N GLN A 110 0.16 18.72 13.20
CA GLN A 110 0.05 18.22 11.84
C GLN A 110 1.15 17.19 11.52
N ILE A 111 2.37 17.40 12.01
CA ILE A 111 3.45 16.42 11.90
C ILE A 111 3.08 15.13 12.64
N ALA A 112 2.64 15.26 13.90
CA ALA A 112 2.21 14.14 14.73
C ALA A 112 1.04 13.37 14.09
N TRP A 113 0.08 14.08 13.49
CA TRP A 113 -1.04 13.49 12.78
C TRP A 113 -0.59 12.62 11.60
N CYS A 114 0.40 13.07 10.82
CA CYS A 114 0.92 12.29 9.70
C CYS A 114 1.54 10.96 10.16
N TYR A 115 2.36 11.00 11.22
CA TYR A 115 2.94 9.79 11.80
C TYR A 115 1.90 8.90 12.47
N ALA A 116 0.94 9.47 13.20
CA ALA A 116 -0.15 8.72 13.80
C ALA A 116 -0.99 7.99 12.73
N LEU A 117 -1.32 8.67 11.63
CA LEU A 117 -2.08 8.09 10.53
C LEU A 117 -1.30 6.96 9.85
N ASP A 118 -0.02 7.19 9.57
CA ASP A 118 0.90 6.18 9.05
C ASP A 118 0.90 4.90 9.90
N LYS A 119 1.13 5.04 11.20
CA LYS A 119 1.17 3.93 12.16
C LYS A 119 -0.18 3.23 12.31
N SER A 120 -1.27 4.00 12.34
CA SER A 120 -2.63 3.48 12.42
C SER A 120 -2.98 2.60 11.21
N LEU A 121 -2.71 3.08 9.99
CA LEU A 121 -2.95 2.33 8.76
C LEU A 121 -2.11 1.04 8.69
N ARG A 122 -0.94 1.03 9.33
CA ARG A 122 -0.06 -0.13 9.42
C ARG A 122 -0.35 -1.06 10.60
N LYS A 123 -1.34 -0.73 11.45
CA LYS A 123 -1.65 -1.46 12.69
C LYS A 123 -0.42 -1.60 13.61
N GLN A 124 0.43 -0.57 13.63
CA GLN A 124 1.59 -0.46 14.53
C GLN A 124 1.21 0.30 15.80
N ASP A 125 2.13 0.37 16.77
CA ASP A 125 1.98 1.29 17.90
C ASP A 125 1.89 2.74 17.40
N VAL A 126 0.69 3.30 17.54
CA VAL A 126 0.34 4.59 16.96
C VAL A 126 1.13 5.72 17.59
N LEU A 127 1.44 5.64 18.89
CA LEU A 127 2.09 6.73 19.61
C LEU A 127 3.59 6.77 19.36
N SER A 128 4.20 5.65 18.98
CA SER A 128 5.66 5.49 18.88
C SER A 128 6.36 6.52 17.96
N GLY A 129 7.32 7.25 18.53
CA GLY A 129 8.36 7.99 17.80
C GLY A 129 8.03 9.44 17.43
N TRP A 130 6.89 9.97 17.89
CA TRP A 130 6.49 11.36 17.66
C TRP A 130 5.85 12.01 18.89
N GLU A 131 5.80 11.31 20.03
CA GLU A 131 5.13 11.75 21.27
C GLU A 131 5.64 13.11 21.74
N ASN A 132 6.93 13.38 21.54
CA ASN A 132 7.59 14.62 21.93
C ASN A 132 7.07 15.87 21.19
N LEU A 133 6.29 15.70 20.12
CA LEU A 133 5.64 16.80 19.41
C LEU A 133 4.42 17.35 20.14
N LEU A 134 3.86 16.60 21.08
CA LEU A 134 2.71 17.01 21.89
C LEU A 134 3.15 17.20 23.34
N ASN A 135 2.50 18.14 24.02
CA ASN A 135 2.66 18.23 25.47
C ASN A 135 1.99 17.03 26.17
N LYS A 136 2.34 16.83 27.43
CA LYS A 136 1.85 15.69 28.23
C LYS A 136 0.32 15.69 28.38
N GLU A 137 -0.30 16.86 28.52
CA GLU A 137 -1.76 16.96 28.70
C GLU A 137 -2.50 16.49 27.45
N ASP A 138 -2.07 16.96 26.27
CA ASP A 138 -2.68 16.63 24.99
C ASP A 138 -2.42 15.15 24.62
N LEU A 139 -1.25 14.60 24.97
CA LEU A 139 -0.99 13.15 24.88
C LEU A 139 -1.97 12.31 25.72
N GLU A 140 -2.20 12.68 26.98
CA GLU A 140 -3.12 11.96 27.86
C GLU A 140 -4.59 12.07 27.40
N LYS A 141 -4.95 13.13 26.68
CA LYS A 141 -6.27 13.26 26.05
C LYS A 141 -6.43 12.28 24.88
N ILE A 142 -5.49 12.26 23.94
CA ILE A 142 -5.62 11.43 22.73
C ILE A 142 -5.48 9.94 23.02
N LYS A 143 -4.70 9.54 24.04
CA LYS A 143 -4.56 8.14 24.47
C LYS A 143 -5.87 7.45 24.85
N LYS A 144 -6.88 8.23 25.25
CA LYS A 144 -8.20 7.72 25.65
C LYS A 144 -9.10 7.40 24.45
N GLN A 145 -8.71 7.81 23.24
CA GLN A 145 -9.50 7.67 22.03
C GLN A 145 -9.08 6.42 21.25
N SER A 146 -10.04 5.76 20.61
CA SER A 146 -9.77 4.60 19.74
C SER A 146 -9.14 5.00 18.42
N ASN A 147 -9.51 6.17 17.87
CA ASN A 147 -8.92 6.73 16.66
C ASN A 147 -8.03 7.93 17.03
N ILE A 148 -6.74 7.64 17.28
CA ILE A 148 -5.74 8.66 17.67
C ILE A 148 -5.55 9.72 16.58
N PRO A 149 -5.42 9.41 15.27
CA PRO A 149 -5.38 10.43 14.22
C PRO A 149 -6.58 11.39 14.26
N LEU A 150 -7.80 10.88 14.46
CA LEU A 150 -8.98 11.72 14.62
C LEU A 150 -8.91 12.59 15.90
N ALA A 151 -8.39 12.05 16.99
CA ALA A 151 -8.19 12.79 18.23
C ALA A 151 -7.19 13.95 18.06
N ILE A 152 -6.14 13.79 17.25
CA ILE A 152 -5.21 14.87 16.93
C ILE A 152 -5.89 15.94 16.06
N ASN A 153 -6.74 15.56 15.10
CA ASN A 153 -7.56 16.53 14.36
C ASN A 153 -8.45 17.36 15.30
N GLN A 154 -9.04 16.74 16.33
CA GLN A 154 -9.81 17.47 17.35
C GLN A 154 -8.93 18.51 18.08
N LEU A 155 -7.70 18.16 18.45
CA LEU A 155 -6.76 19.12 19.05
C LEU A 155 -6.44 20.30 18.10
N GLN A 156 -6.31 20.04 16.79
CA GLN A 156 -6.12 21.10 15.80
C GLN A 156 -7.35 22.01 15.71
N THR A 157 -8.55 21.45 15.66
CA THR A 157 -9.81 22.22 15.67
C THR A 157 -9.94 23.08 16.93
N GLU A 158 -9.58 22.54 18.10
CA GLU A 158 -9.57 23.29 19.36
C GLU A 158 -8.56 24.44 19.35
N ALA A 159 -7.39 24.26 18.73
CA ALA A 159 -6.39 25.31 18.59
C ALA A 159 -6.86 26.43 17.65
N VAL A 160 -7.48 26.09 16.52
CA VAL A 160 -8.10 27.08 15.61
C VAL A 160 -9.25 27.82 16.28
N ARG A 161 -10.07 27.14 17.08
CA ARG A 161 -11.12 27.78 17.89
C ARG A 161 -10.52 28.83 18.84
N LYS A 162 -9.41 28.51 19.52
CA LYS A 162 -8.71 29.46 20.41
C LYS A 162 -8.20 30.69 19.67
N LEU A 163 -7.68 30.53 18.44
CA LEU A 163 -7.25 31.67 17.62
C LEU A 163 -8.41 32.61 17.30
N TYR A 164 -9.59 32.04 17.00
CA TYR A 164 -10.79 32.82 16.74
C TYR A 164 -11.34 33.51 18.00
N GLU A 165 -11.42 32.81 19.13
CA GLU A 165 -11.86 33.37 20.41
C GLU A 165 -10.96 34.52 20.88
N LYS A 166 -9.65 34.45 20.60
CA LYS A 166 -8.68 35.52 20.87
C LYS A 166 -8.73 36.67 19.86
N LYS A 167 -9.61 36.61 18.85
CA LYS A 167 -9.69 37.56 17.73
C LYS A 167 -8.37 37.72 16.94
N THR A 168 -7.53 36.70 16.97
CA THR A 168 -6.28 36.67 16.20
C THR A 168 -6.54 36.37 14.73
N ILE A 169 -7.59 35.60 14.46
CA ILE A 169 -8.10 35.35 13.11
C ILE A 169 -9.56 35.81 13.00
N GLU A 170 -9.91 36.31 11.83
CA GLU A 170 -11.26 36.72 11.47
C GLU A 170 -12.10 35.54 10.93
N GLU A 171 -13.41 35.74 10.76
CA GLU A 171 -14.36 34.68 10.41
C GLU A 171 -14.06 34.01 9.06
N PHE A 172 -13.66 34.79 8.05
CA PHE A 172 -13.28 34.26 6.74
C PHE A 172 -11.99 33.43 6.83
N ALA A 173 -11.01 33.87 7.61
CA ALA A 173 -9.77 33.13 7.87
C ALA A 173 -10.07 31.78 8.54
N ARG A 174 -10.92 31.79 9.58
CA ARG A 174 -11.37 30.58 10.27
C ARG A 174 -12.03 29.61 9.30
N THR A 175 -12.92 30.11 8.43
CA THR A 175 -13.59 29.27 7.42
C THR A 175 -12.58 28.60 6.48
N GLN A 176 -11.56 29.33 6.02
CA GLN A 176 -10.55 28.74 5.13
C GLN A 176 -9.69 27.67 5.80
N LEU A 177 -9.31 27.88 7.07
CA LEU A 177 -8.61 26.87 7.86
C LEU A 177 -9.50 25.63 8.07
N GLU A 178 -10.79 25.81 8.35
CA GLU A 178 -11.75 24.73 8.53
C GLU A 178 -11.90 23.87 7.27
N VAL A 179 -11.91 24.47 6.07
CA VAL A 179 -11.91 23.71 4.81
C VAL A 179 -10.65 22.85 4.71
N THR A 180 -9.47 23.37 5.05
CA THR A 180 -8.21 22.60 5.02
C THR A 180 -8.23 21.43 6.02
N LEU A 181 -8.66 21.66 7.26
CA LEU A 181 -8.82 20.60 8.27
C LEU A 181 -9.82 19.52 7.81
N THR A 182 -10.93 19.94 7.19
CA THR A 182 -11.93 19.02 6.64
C THR A 182 -11.35 18.15 5.52
N ARG A 183 -10.49 18.70 4.65
CA ARG A 183 -9.80 17.92 3.59
C ARG A 183 -8.81 16.89 4.17
N LEU A 184 -8.13 17.21 5.27
CA LEU A 184 -7.26 16.27 5.98
C LEU A 184 -8.06 15.11 6.59
N VAL A 185 -9.18 15.40 7.25
CA VAL A 185 -10.10 14.37 7.78
C VAL A 185 -10.67 13.51 6.65
N ALA A 186 -11.09 14.13 5.55
CA ALA A 186 -11.61 13.40 4.38
C ALA A 186 -10.53 12.48 3.77
N SER A 187 -9.27 12.92 3.73
CA SER A 187 -8.15 12.10 3.26
C SER A 187 -7.89 10.90 4.17
N MET A 188 -7.94 11.09 5.48
CA MET A 188 -7.87 9.98 6.46
C MET A 188 -9.00 8.97 6.23
N GLY A 189 -10.24 9.42 6.11
CA GLY A 189 -11.39 8.52 5.86
C GLY A 189 -11.25 7.72 4.56
N LYS A 190 -10.68 8.32 3.50
CA LYS A 190 -10.36 7.59 2.26
C LYS A 190 -9.27 6.53 2.48
N CYS A 191 -8.21 6.84 3.23
CA CYS A 191 -7.18 5.86 3.59
C CYS A 191 -7.73 4.71 4.44
N GLU A 192 -8.56 5.01 5.45
CA GLU A 192 -9.22 4.02 6.29
C GLU A 192 -10.14 3.10 5.47
N ARG A 193 -10.89 3.66 4.50
CA ARG A 193 -11.68 2.86 3.57
C ARG A 193 -10.81 1.90 2.76
N ILE A 194 -9.71 2.38 2.18
CA ILE A 194 -8.77 1.52 1.43
C ILE A 194 -8.23 0.41 2.33
N LYS A 195 -7.85 0.72 3.58
CA LYS A 195 -7.28 -0.25 4.51
C LYS A 195 -8.29 -1.29 5.00
N ASN A 196 -9.52 -0.87 5.30
CA ASN A 196 -10.52 -1.71 5.96
C ASN A 196 -11.42 -2.45 4.98
N THR A 197 -11.50 -2.03 3.72
CA THR A 197 -12.20 -2.78 2.67
C THR A 197 -11.26 -3.86 2.11
N VAL A 198 -11.43 -5.10 2.59
CA VAL A 198 -10.64 -6.25 2.13
C VAL A 198 -11.02 -6.63 0.69
N PHE A 199 -10.02 -6.82 -0.17
CA PHE A 199 -10.25 -7.35 -1.51
C PHE A 199 -10.77 -8.79 -1.41
N PRO A 200 -11.87 -9.17 -2.07
CA PRO A 200 -12.47 -10.50 -1.91
C PRO A 200 -11.43 -11.64 -2.08
N PRO A 201 -11.11 -12.39 -1.01
CA PRO A 201 -10.04 -13.39 -1.05
C PRO A 201 -10.38 -14.56 -1.97
N THR A 202 -11.66 -14.83 -2.17
CA THR A 202 -12.20 -15.83 -3.10
C THR A 202 -11.69 -15.63 -4.52
N TYR A 203 -11.51 -14.37 -4.95
CA TYR A 203 -10.98 -14.06 -6.27
C TYR A 203 -9.52 -14.52 -6.44
N GLY A 204 -8.69 -14.29 -5.41
CA GLY A 204 -7.30 -14.74 -5.39
C GLY A 204 -7.19 -16.27 -5.40
N GLN A 205 -8.03 -16.94 -4.63
CA GLN A 205 -8.10 -18.41 -4.58
C GLN A 205 -8.56 -19.00 -5.92
N ALA A 206 -9.59 -18.43 -6.54
CA ALA A 206 -10.09 -18.86 -7.85
C ALA A 206 -9.01 -18.77 -8.92
N LEU A 207 -8.26 -17.65 -8.99
CA LEU A 207 -7.13 -17.53 -9.91
C LEU A 207 -6.05 -18.59 -9.68
N ASN A 208 -5.71 -18.86 -8.42
CA ASN A 208 -4.69 -19.86 -8.06
C ASN A 208 -5.12 -21.26 -8.51
N ILE A 209 -6.37 -21.64 -8.24
CA ILE A 209 -6.96 -22.92 -8.67
C ILE A 209 -6.98 -23.02 -10.20
N SER A 210 -7.40 -21.96 -10.89
CA SER A 210 -7.43 -21.94 -12.36
C SER A 210 -6.04 -22.12 -12.98
N ILE A 211 -4.99 -21.54 -12.41
CA ILE A 211 -3.61 -21.74 -12.89
C ILE A 211 -3.18 -23.20 -12.73
N TYR A 212 -3.50 -23.85 -11.61
CA TYR A 212 -3.20 -25.28 -11.44
C TYR A 212 -4.02 -26.16 -12.39
N LEU A 213 -5.31 -25.87 -12.58
CA LEU A 213 -6.14 -26.59 -13.56
C LEU A 213 -5.57 -26.44 -14.97
N PHE A 214 -5.13 -25.24 -15.35
CA PHE A 214 -4.43 -24.99 -16.60
C PHE A 214 -3.18 -25.86 -16.74
N VAL A 215 -2.34 -25.93 -15.71
CA VAL A 215 -1.13 -26.78 -15.71
C VAL A 215 -1.48 -28.26 -15.87
N VAL A 216 -2.52 -28.75 -15.19
CA VAL A 216 -2.98 -30.14 -15.29
C VAL A 216 -3.45 -30.45 -16.71
N PHE A 217 -4.37 -29.65 -17.28
CA PHE A 217 -4.87 -29.89 -18.63
C PHE A 217 -3.78 -29.74 -19.69
N LEU A 218 -2.86 -28.80 -19.51
CA LEU A 218 -1.71 -28.64 -20.40
C LEU A 218 -0.78 -29.85 -20.32
N SER A 219 -0.54 -30.39 -19.13
CA SER A 219 0.32 -31.57 -18.93
C SER A 219 -0.25 -32.87 -19.50
N LEU A 220 -1.58 -32.99 -19.57
CA LEU A 220 -2.28 -34.14 -20.16
C LEU A 220 -2.45 -34.04 -21.68
N SER A 221 -2.19 -32.88 -22.27
CA SER A 221 -2.33 -32.67 -23.71
C SER A 221 -1.29 -33.51 -24.47
N PRO A 222 -1.68 -34.26 -25.52
CA PRO A 222 -0.74 -35.02 -26.36
C PRO A 222 0.40 -34.18 -26.94
N VAL A 223 0.14 -32.89 -27.21
CA VAL A 223 1.14 -31.95 -27.74
C VAL A 223 2.31 -31.73 -26.78
N LEU A 224 2.11 -31.94 -25.47
CA LEU A 224 3.15 -31.83 -24.44
C LEU A 224 3.77 -33.16 -24.02
N GLN A 225 3.42 -34.29 -24.65
CA GLN A 225 4.04 -35.59 -24.42
C GLN A 225 5.43 -35.69 -25.09
N LEU A 226 6.29 -34.72 -24.76
CA LEU A 226 7.70 -34.66 -25.15
C LEU A 226 8.55 -35.48 -24.16
N ASN A 227 9.87 -35.28 -24.17
CA ASN A 227 10.70 -35.69 -23.02
C ASN A 227 10.19 -34.99 -21.75
N LEU A 228 10.01 -35.76 -20.66
CA LEU A 228 9.57 -35.30 -19.35
C LEU A 228 10.30 -34.03 -18.87
N PHE A 229 11.61 -33.94 -19.10
CA PHE A 229 12.41 -32.76 -18.76
C PHE A 229 11.93 -31.51 -19.49
N LEU A 230 11.71 -31.62 -20.80
CA LEU A 230 11.26 -30.51 -21.64
C LEU A 230 9.81 -30.11 -21.30
N GLN A 231 8.94 -31.09 -21.04
CA GLN A 231 7.58 -30.86 -20.58
C GLN A 231 7.56 -30.02 -19.28
N ILE A 232 8.34 -30.42 -18.26
CA ILE A 232 8.43 -29.71 -16.99
C ILE A 232 8.95 -28.28 -17.19
N ILE A 233 9.95 -28.08 -18.04
CA ILE A 233 10.47 -26.73 -18.36
C ILE A 233 9.39 -25.83 -18.96
N ILE A 234 8.59 -26.35 -19.90
CA ILE A 234 7.52 -25.58 -20.54
C ILE A 234 6.44 -25.22 -19.52
N LEU A 235 5.99 -26.19 -18.71
CA LEU A 235 5.00 -25.98 -17.66
C LEU A 235 5.47 -24.93 -16.64
N LEU A 236 6.73 -25.02 -16.20
CA LEU A 236 7.32 -24.04 -15.29
C LEU A 236 7.38 -22.65 -15.92
N SER A 237 7.83 -22.54 -17.15
CA SER A 237 8.00 -21.25 -17.82
C SER A 237 6.67 -20.50 -17.95
N ILE A 238 5.60 -21.20 -18.38
CA ILE A 238 4.28 -20.57 -18.56
C ILE A 238 3.61 -20.28 -17.21
N SER A 239 3.60 -21.25 -16.30
CA SER A 239 2.97 -21.05 -14.98
C SER A 239 3.68 -19.98 -14.15
N MET A 240 5.01 -19.88 -14.26
CA MET A 240 5.78 -18.82 -13.62
C MET A 240 5.31 -17.44 -14.03
N LEU A 241 5.01 -17.21 -15.32
CA LEU A 241 4.48 -15.93 -15.78
C LEU A 241 3.15 -15.59 -15.09
N PHE A 242 2.22 -16.54 -15.02
CA PHE A 242 0.94 -16.33 -14.33
C PHE A 242 1.11 -16.08 -12.83
N PHE A 243 1.95 -16.86 -12.14
CA PHE A 243 2.17 -16.70 -10.71
C PHE A 243 2.89 -15.40 -10.35
N ILE A 244 3.87 -14.95 -11.15
CA ILE A 244 4.51 -13.64 -10.94
C ILE A 244 3.47 -12.52 -11.05
N LEU A 245 2.69 -12.52 -12.13
CA LEU A 245 1.67 -11.50 -12.36
C LEU A 245 0.60 -11.50 -11.26
N GLN A 246 0.17 -12.68 -10.80
CA GLN A 246 -0.76 -12.82 -9.68
C GLN A 246 -0.18 -12.27 -8.38
N LYS A 247 1.11 -12.50 -8.12
CA LYS A 247 1.79 -11.98 -6.93
C LYS A 247 1.95 -10.47 -6.98
N LEU A 248 2.30 -9.90 -8.13
CA LEU A 248 2.39 -8.45 -8.32
C LEU A 248 1.03 -7.78 -8.06
N ALA A 249 -0.05 -8.35 -8.59
CA ALA A 249 -1.40 -7.85 -8.30
C ALA A 249 -1.70 -7.88 -6.80
N HIS A 250 -1.36 -8.98 -6.13
CA HIS A 250 -1.56 -9.13 -4.69
C HIS A 250 -0.77 -8.10 -3.86
N GLN A 251 0.47 -7.79 -4.22
CA GLN A 251 1.26 -6.78 -3.50
C GLN A 251 0.71 -5.36 -3.68
N LEU A 252 0.16 -5.02 -4.85
CA LEU A 252 -0.43 -3.70 -5.08
C LEU A 252 -1.78 -3.50 -4.38
N GLN A 253 -2.50 -4.60 -4.09
CA GLN A 253 -3.87 -4.49 -3.61
C GLN A 253 -3.97 -3.88 -2.19
N ASP A 254 -2.92 -4.01 -1.37
CA ASP A 254 -2.90 -3.62 0.05
C ASP A 254 -1.76 -2.60 0.30
N PRO A 255 -1.92 -1.32 -0.10
CA PRO A 255 -0.82 -0.36 -0.22
C PRO A 255 -0.28 0.21 1.10
N PHE A 256 -0.71 -0.33 2.25
CA PHE A 256 -0.46 0.16 3.61
C PHE A 256 0.02 -0.95 4.58
N ASP A 257 0.52 -2.08 4.06
CA ASP A 257 0.87 -3.29 4.82
C ASP A 257 2.38 -3.42 5.13
N ASN A 258 3.19 -2.41 4.79
CA ASN A 258 4.66 -2.38 4.90
C ASN A 258 5.41 -3.29 3.90
N HIS A 259 4.80 -3.58 2.74
CA HIS A 259 5.53 -4.20 1.64
C HIS A 259 6.43 -3.18 0.93
N GLU A 260 7.43 -3.68 0.20
CA GLU A 260 8.42 -2.86 -0.50
C GLU A 260 7.79 -1.97 -1.59
N THR A 261 6.67 -2.41 -2.14
CA THR A 261 5.89 -1.72 -3.18
C THR A 261 4.90 -0.70 -2.63
N ASP A 262 4.72 -0.65 -1.32
CA ASP A 262 3.66 0.14 -0.69
C ASP A 262 3.89 1.65 -0.81
N THR A 263 2.84 2.38 -0.45
CA THR A 263 2.92 3.82 -0.29
C THR A 263 3.97 4.14 0.79
N PRO A 264 4.98 4.99 0.49
CA PRO A 264 6.07 5.29 1.41
C PRO A 264 5.63 6.32 2.46
N MET A 265 4.62 5.96 3.26
CA MET A 265 3.95 6.85 4.21
C MET A 265 4.90 7.41 5.26
N THR A 266 5.91 6.64 5.71
CA THR A 266 6.90 7.17 6.68
C THR A 266 7.74 8.27 6.02
N SER A 267 8.21 8.03 4.80
CA SER A 267 9.03 8.99 4.05
C SER A 267 8.25 10.24 3.65
N LEU A 268 6.97 10.10 3.33
CA LEU A 268 6.07 11.23 3.08
C LEU A 268 5.84 12.01 4.38
N SER A 269 5.64 11.34 5.51
CA SER A 269 5.52 11.98 6.83
C SER A 269 6.80 12.72 7.22
N ARG A 270 7.98 12.14 6.98
CA ARG A 270 9.27 12.83 7.15
C ARG A 270 9.42 14.03 6.22
N THR A 271 8.96 13.92 4.98
CA THR A 271 8.98 15.06 4.04
C THR A 271 8.10 16.20 4.53
N ILE A 272 6.92 15.88 5.06
CA ILE A 272 6.01 16.87 5.67
C ILE A 272 6.67 17.49 6.91
N GLU A 273 7.27 16.68 7.78
CA GLU A 273 8.02 17.15 8.94
C GLU A 273 9.11 18.15 8.56
N ILE A 274 9.97 17.79 7.61
CA ILE A 274 11.04 18.67 7.12
C ILE A 274 10.47 19.99 6.63
N ASN A 275 9.43 19.95 5.80
CA ASN A 275 8.85 21.16 5.22
C ASN A 275 8.20 22.04 6.29
N ILE A 276 7.45 21.46 7.22
CA ILE A 276 6.81 22.22 8.29
C ILE A 276 7.86 22.85 9.21
N ARG A 277 8.88 22.09 9.64
CA ARG A 277 9.95 22.62 10.48
C ARG A 277 10.74 23.74 9.79
N GLN A 278 10.97 23.63 8.49
CA GLN A 278 11.56 24.70 7.67
C GLN A 278 10.66 25.94 7.61
N LEU A 279 9.35 25.79 7.43
CA LEU A 279 8.41 26.92 7.46
C LEU A 279 8.39 27.62 8.83
N LEU A 280 8.72 26.91 9.91
CA LEU A 280 8.79 27.45 11.28
C LEU A 280 10.19 27.98 11.67
N ASP A 281 11.14 28.02 10.73
CA ASP A 281 12.54 28.38 10.95
C ASP A 281 13.20 27.61 12.11
N GLU A 282 12.83 26.33 12.27
CA GLU A 282 13.45 25.46 13.26
C GLU A 282 14.84 25.01 12.80
N LYS A 283 15.78 24.93 13.75
CA LYS A 283 17.15 24.48 13.48
C LYS A 283 17.31 22.97 13.46
N ASP A 284 16.50 22.27 14.26
CA ASP A 284 16.52 20.81 14.36
C ASP A 284 15.61 20.21 13.28
N ILE A 285 16.13 20.15 12.05
CA ILE A 285 15.43 19.58 10.90
C ILE A 285 15.98 18.16 10.69
N PRO A 286 15.13 17.13 10.75
CA PRO A 286 15.59 15.77 10.55
C PRO A 286 15.95 15.51 9.08
N GLU A 287 16.87 14.59 8.83
CA GLU A 287 17.23 14.23 7.45
C GLU A 287 16.11 13.45 6.73
N PRO A 288 16.04 13.53 5.39
CA PRO A 288 15.18 12.66 4.59
C PRO A 288 15.48 11.19 4.86
N ILE A 289 14.44 10.35 4.88
CA ILE A 289 14.62 8.90 5.03
C ILE A 289 15.37 8.36 3.82
N GLN A 290 16.50 7.71 4.08
CA GLN A 290 17.28 7.05 3.05
C GLN A 290 16.64 5.72 2.63
N PRO A 291 16.70 5.36 1.34
CA PRO A 291 16.14 4.10 0.85
C PRO A 291 16.79 2.89 1.53
N LYS A 292 15.96 1.95 1.99
CA LYS A 292 16.44 0.62 2.41
C LYS A 292 16.48 -0.27 1.18
N LYS A 293 17.68 -0.62 0.73
CA LYS A 293 17.93 -1.42 -0.50
C LYS A 293 17.37 -0.75 -1.77
N PHE A 294 16.13 -1.06 -2.14
CA PHE A 294 15.50 -0.63 -3.38
C PHE A 294 14.17 0.11 -3.18
N TYR A 295 13.75 0.36 -1.94
CA TYR A 295 12.46 1.00 -1.64
C TYR A 295 12.51 1.94 -0.43
N LEU A 296 11.54 2.87 -0.38
CA LEU A 296 11.21 3.68 0.79
C LEU A 296 9.97 3.15 1.50
N MET A 297 9.98 3.27 2.82
CA MET A 297 8.83 3.06 3.71
C MET A 297 8.08 4.35 4.00
#